data_AF-A0AAX6DGB4-F1
#
_entry.id   AF-A0AAX6DGB4-F1
#
_cell.length_a   1.000
_cell.length_b   1.000
_cell.length_c   1.000
_cell.angle_alpha   90.00
_cell.angle_beta   90.00
_cell.angle_gamma   90.00
#
_symmetry.space_group_name_H-M   'P 1'
#
loop_
_entity.id
_entity.type
_entity.pdbx_description
1 polymer ?
#
loop_
_entity_poly.entity_id
_entity_poly.type
_entity_poly.pdbx_seq_one_letter_code
_entity_poly.pdbx_strand_id
1 'polypeptide(L)'
;MFAYFQQFMDRQQARQDRGIELAVTTAAARPVVQQPRTPGIEQFQKMSPRDFLGTEGILYADEWIEHIEEIFRLARIPADLQIEAAASRMRDLARTWYQ
;
A
#
# COMPACT_ATOMS: atom_id res chain seq x y z
N MET A 1 -40.49 -20.69 -20.25
CA MET A 1 -39.42 -20.93 -19.26
C MET A 1 -38.22 -19.96 -19.41
N PHE A 2 -38.35 -18.82 -20.13
CA PHE A 2 -37.24 -17.87 -20.35
C PHE A 2 -37.36 -16.54 -19.56
N ALA A 3 -38.56 -16.17 -19.10
CA ALA A 3 -38.78 -14.90 -18.39
C ALA A 3 -38.15 -14.87 -16.98
N TYR A 4 -38.10 -16.03 -16.30
CA TYR A 4 -37.60 -16.11 -14.92
C TYR A 4 -36.08 -15.97 -14.85
N PHE A 5 -35.36 -16.49 -15.85
CA PHE A 5 -33.89 -16.41 -15.91
C PHE A 5 -33.43 -14.97 -16.17
N GLN A 6 -34.13 -14.23 -17.04
CA GLN A 6 -33.84 -12.83 -17.31
C GLN A 6 -34.07 -11.97 -16.06
N GLN A 7 -35.19 -12.21 -15.36
CA GLN A 7 -35.50 -11.53 -14.10
C GLN A 7 -34.53 -11.88 -12.96
N PHE A 8 -33.97 -13.10 -12.97
CA PHE A 8 -32.92 -13.50 -12.04
C PHE A 8 -31.62 -12.74 -12.32
N MET A 9 -31.17 -12.67 -13.58
CA MET A 9 -29.96 -11.93 -13.96
C MET A 9 -30.06 -10.43 -13.67
N ASP A 10 -31.22 -9.81 -13.94
CA ASP A 10 -31.47 -8.40 -13.65
C ASP A 10 -31.38 -8.10 -12.13
N ARG A 11 -31.93 -8.99 -11.30
CA ARG A 11 -31.82 -8.91 -9.83
C ARG A 11 -30.43 -9.25 -9.28
N GLN A 12 -29.56 -9.91 -10.04
CA GLN A 12 -28.15 -10.11 -9.67
C GLN A 12 -27.33 -8.87 -10.04
N GLN A 13 -27.55 -8.31 -11.23
CA GLN A 13 -26.90 -7.07 -11.70
C GLN A 13 -27.21 -5.87 -10.80
N ALA A 14 -28.49 -5.67 -10.46
CA ALA A 14 -28.93 -4.58 -9.57
C ALA A 14 -28.40 -4.70 -8.11
N ARG A 15 -27.98 -5.89 -7.69
CA ARG A 15 -27.30 -6.10 -6.40
C ARG A 15 -25.81 -5.79 -6.46
N GLN A 16 -25.16 -6.00 -7.61
CA GLN A 16 -23.77 -5.63 -7.82
C GLN A 16 -23.61 -4.11 -7.85
N ASP A 17 -24.51 -3.38 -8.51
CA ASP A 17 -24.47 -1.91 -8.55
C ASP A 17 -24.65 -1.27 -7.16
N ARG A 18 -25.51 -1.83 -6.30
CA ARG A 18 -25.62 -1.39 -4.89
C ARG A 18 -24.43 -1.78 -4.02
N GLY A 19 -23.76 -2.88 -4.33
CA GLY A 19 -22.55 -3.31 -3.62
C GLY A 19 -21.38 -2.34 -3.87
N ILE A 20 -21.32 -1.75 -5.06
CA ILE A 20 -20.31 -0.73 -5.41
C ILE A 20 -20.61 0.58 -4.67
N GLU A 21 -21.86 0.98 -4.52
CA GLU A 21 -22.24 2.23 -3.84
C GLU A 21 -22.00 2.20 -2.31
N LEU A 22 -22.16 1.03 -1.67
CA LEU A 22 -21.85 0.85 -0.24
C LEU A 22 -20.36 0.62 0.03
N ALA A 23 -19.61 0.02 -0.90
CA ALA A 23 -18.15 -0.10 -0.79
C ALA A 23 -17.43 1.23 -1.02
N VAL A 24 -17.98 2.11 -1.87
CA VAL A 24 -17.47 3.49 -2.06
C VAL A 24 -17.64 4.34 -0.79
N THR A 25 -18.55 3.95 0.13
CA THR A 25 -18.74 4.62 1.42
C THR A 25 -18.11 3.88 2.61
N THR A 26 -17.21 2.92 2.40
CA THR A 26 -16.36 2.39 3.50
C THR A 26 -14.95 2.04 3.04
N ALA A 27 -14.54 2.42 1.83
CA ALA A 27 -13.15 2.76 1.60
C ALA A 27 -12.95 4.17 2.17
N ALA A 28 -12.78 4.26 3.50
CA ALA A 28 -12.05 5.37 4.10
C ALA A 28 -10.66 5.35 3.47
N ALA A 29 -10.55 5.96 2.29
CA ALA A 29 -9.33 6.55 1.81
C ALA A 29 -8.92 7.48 2.93
N ARG A 30 -8.06 6.97 3.82
CA ARG A 30 -7.19 7.81 4.63
C ARG A 30 -6.71 8.88 3.65
N PRO A 31 -6.85 10.18 3.96
CA PRO A 31 -6.27 11.18 3.10
C PRO A 31 -4.81 10.77 3.00
N VAL A 32 -4.39 10.33 1.80
CA VAL A 32 -2.98 10.25 1.46
C VAL A 32 -2.60 11.72 1.41
N VAL A 33 -2.35 12.27 2.61
CA VAL A 33 -1.73 13.56 2.77
C VAL A 33 -0.43 13.36 2.03
N GLN A 34 -0.38 13.84 0.80
CA GLN A 34 0.87 13.98 0.07
C GLN A 34 1.61 15.06 0.84
N GLN A 35 2.23 14.63 1.94
CA GLN A 35 3.06 15.47 2.76
C GLN A 35 4.18 15.94 1.82
N PRO A 36 4.45 17.26 1.75
CA PRO A 36 5.51 17.76 0.90
C PRO A 36 6.78 16.98 1.24
N ARG A 37 7.37 16.31 0.24
CA ARG A 37 8.52 15.42 0.44
C ARG A 37 9.56 16.17 1.25
N THR A 38 9.68 15.81 2.51
CA THR A 38 10.65 16.42 3.41
C THR A 38 12.05 16.05 2.88
N PRO A 39 13.06 16.91 3.10
CA PRO A 39 14.42 16.69 2.60
C PRO A 39 15.00 15.30 2.91
N GLY A 40 14.53 14.67 4.00
CA GLY A 40 14.88 13.30 4.38
C GLY A 40 14.42 12.24 3.38
N ILE A 41 13.20 12.32 2.85
CA ILE A 41 12.69 11.32 1.90
C ILE A 41 13.49 11.35 0.60
N GLU A 42 13.84 12.53 0.10
CA GLU A 42 14.67 12.64 -1.12
C GLU A 42 16.08 12.06 -0.92
N GLN A 43 16.68 12.29 0.25
CA GLN A 43 17.98 11.72 0.59
C GLN A 43 17.93 10.20 0.69
N PHE A 44 16.85 9.67 1.28
CA PHE A 44 16.60 8.23 1.33
C PHE A 44 16.47 7.64 -0.07
N GLN A 45 15.74 8.28 -0.98
CA GLN A 45 15.60 7.79 -2.37
C GLN A 45 16.92 7.78 -3.14
N LYS A 46 17.82 8.74 -2.90
CA LYS A 46 19.14 8.79 -3.54
C LYS A 46 20.03 7.60 -3.18
N MET A 47 19.81 6.99 -2.02
CA MET A 47 20.55 5.80 -1.57
C MET A 47 20.07 4.51 -2.25
N SER A 48 19.08 4.59 -3.15
CA SER A 48 18.52 3.45 -3.89
C SER A 48 18.11 2.27 -3.00
N PRO A 49 17.26 2.51 -1.98
CA PRO A 49 16.80 1.48 -1.05
C PRO A 49 16.07 0.36 -1.80
N ARG A 50 16.32 -0.88 -1.38
CA ARG A 50 15.65 -2.08 -1.91
C ARG A 50 14.14 -2.01 -1.69
N ASP A 51 13.36 -2.45 -2.68
CA ASP A 51 11.91 -2.63 -2.55
C ASP A 51 11.59 -3.94 -1.81
N PHE A 52 10.43 -3.98 -1.15
CA PHE A 52 9.88 -5.17 -0.46
C PHE A 52 8.52 -5.51 -1.04
N LEU A 53 8.35 -6.74 -1.52
CA LEU A 53 7.17 -7.21 -2.25
C LEU A 53 6.14 -7.87 -1.34
N GLY A 54 6.55 -8.32 -0.15
CA GLY A 54 5.72 -9.03 0.83
C GLY A 54 5.58 -10.52 0.55
N THR A 55 6.38 -11.06 -0.38
CA THR A 55 6.43 -12.50 -0.72
C THR A 55 7.78 -13.13 -0.37
N GLU A 56 8.70 -12.31 0.15
CA GLU A 56 10.00 -12.71 0.63
C GLU A 56 9.88 -13.71 1.80
N GLY A 57 10.78 -14.69 1.82
CA GLY A 57 10.96 -15.54 3.01
C GLY A 57 11.54 -14.74 4.17
N ILE A 58 11.40 -15.26 5.40
CA ILE A 58 11.79 -14.60 6.66
C ILE A 58 13.21 -13.99 6.58
N LEU A 59 14.19 -14.77 6.10
CA LEU A 59 15.57 -14.31 5.97
C LEU A 59 15.70 -13.04 5.11
N TYR A 60 15.02 -13.00 3.96
CA TYR A 60 15.06 -11.86 3.05
C TYR A 60 14.29 -10.65 3.60
N ALA A 61 13.28 -10.88 4.43
CA ALA A 61 12.59 -9.81 5.15
C ALA A 61 13.52 -9.17 6.20
N ASP A 62 14.25 -9.98 6.97
CA ASP A 62 15.23 -9.48 7.95
C ASP A 62 16.35 -8.69 7.25
N GLU A 63 16.92 -9.23 6.17
CA GLU A 63 17.92 -8.51 5.36
C GLU A 63 17.40 -7.18 4.80
N TRP A 64 16.11 -7.12 4.43
CA TRP A 64 15.50 -5.89 3.96
C TRP A 64 15.39 -4.85 5.09
N ILE A 65 14.98 -5.27 6.30
CA ILE A 65 14.90 -4.38 7.46
C ILE A 65 16.28 -3.82 7.79
N GLU A 66 17.29 -4.68 7.89
CA GLU A 66 18.67 -4.27 8.18
C GLU A 66 19.21 -3.27 7.15
N HIS A 67 18.95 -3.52 5.87
CA HIS A 67 19.33 -2.63 4.77
C HIS A 67 18.67 -1.25 4.87
N ILE A 68 17.37 -1.21 5.18
CA ILE A 68 16.63 0.05 5.32
C ILE A 68 17.10 0.84 6.54
N GLU A 69 17.33 0.17 7.67
CA GLU A 69 17.87 0.79 8.88
C GLU A 69 19.28 1.36 8.67
N GLU A 70 20.12 0.65 7.92
CA GLU A 70 21.44 1.15 7.54
C GLU A 70 21.34 2.45 6.73
N ILE A 71 20.44 2.49 5.74
CA ILE A 71 20.19 3.70 4.96
C ILE A 71 19.69 4.84 5.86
N PHE A 72 18.79 4.57 6.82
CA PHE A 72 18.35 5.60 7.77
C PHE A 72 19.51 6.22 8.56
N ARG A 73 20.45 5.39 9.03
CA ARG A 73 21.64 5.87 9.73
C ARG A 73 22.55 6.69 8.81
N LEU A 74 22.86 6.18 7.62
CA LEU A 74 23.79 6.82 6.68
C LEU A 74 23.24 8.14 6.11
N ALA A 75 21.95 8.17 5.76
CA ALA A 75 21.28 9.36 5.25
C ALA A 75 20.78 10.31 6.36
N ARG A 76 20.97 9.95 7.64
CA ARG A 76 20.51 10.69 8.82
C ARG A 76 19.02 11.04 8.77
N ILE A 77 18.20 10.03 8.45
CA ILE A 77 16.76 10.21 8.34
C ILE A 77 16.15 10.39 9.74
N PRO A 78 15.43 11.50 10.01
CA PRO A 78 14.73 11.73 11.27
C PRO A 78 13.73 10.61 11.59
N ALA A 79 13.61 10.23 12.87
CA ALA A 79 12.79 9.09 13.30
C ALA A 79 11.31 9.23 12.92
N ASP A 80 10.78 10.45 12.89
CA ASP A 80 9.42 10.79 12.46
C ASP A 80 9.17 10.52 10.96
N LEU A 81 10.23 10.46 10.15
CA LEU A 81 10.14 10.22 8.70
C LEU A 81 10.51 8.79 8.30
N GLN A 82 11.10 7.98 9.20
CA GLN A 82 11.59 6.64 8.88
C GLN A 82 10.47 5.70 8.45
N ILE A 83 9.32 5.75 9.13
CA ILE A 83 8.17 4.90 8.81
C ILE A 83 7.65 5.22 7.40
N GLU A 84 7.47 6.51 7.08
CA GLU A 84 7.02 6.92 5.74
C GLU A 84 8.04 6.56 4.66
N ALA A 85 9.33 6.72 4.95
CA ALA A 85 10.40 6.35 4.04
C ALA A 85 10.43 4.84 3.76
N ALA A 86 10.37 3.99 4.79
CA ALA A 86 10.28 2.53 4.63
C ALA A 86 9.03 2.11 3.85
N ALA A 87 7.87 2.67 4.21
CA ALA A 87 6.60 2.41 3.53
C ALA A 87 6.63 2.75 2.04
N SER A 88 7.40 3.78 1.64
CA SER A 88 7.57 4.15 0.23
C SER A 88 8.20 3.04 -0.63
N ARG A 89 8.88 2.07 0.01
CA ARG A 89 9.56 0.94 -0.63
C ARG A 89 8.80 -0.38 -0.55
N MET A 90 7.63 -0.37 0.07
CA MET A 90 6.72 -1.50 0.01
C MET A 90 5.90 -1.48 -1.29
N ARG A 91 5.92 -2.61 -2.02
CA ARG A 91 5.29 -2.81 -3.34
C ARG A 91 4.42 -4.07 -3.32
N ASP A 92 3.41 -4.14 -4.18
CA ASP A 92 2.56 -5.35 -4.31
C ASP A 92 1.89 -5.77 -3.00
N LEU A 93 2.13 -7.00 -2.52
CA LEU A 93 1.52 -7.52 -1.30
C LEU A 93 1.97 -6.68 -0.09
N ALA A 94 3.27 -6.36 -0.04
CA ALA A 94 3.91 -5.11 0.45
C ALA A 94 3.02 -3.94 0.84
N ARG A 95 2.22 -3.53 -0.12
CA ARG A 95 1.43 -2.31 0.01
C ARG A 95 0.07 -2.61 0.60
N THR A 96 -0.49 -3.77 0.29
CA THR A 96 -1.86 -4.15 0.63
C THR A 96 -2.06 -4.38 2.13
N TRP A 97 -1.15 -5.08 2.81
CA TRP A 97 -1.15 -5.27 4.27
C TRP A 97 -0.76 -4.03 5.11
N TYR A 98 -0.09 -3.03 4.52
CA TYR A 98 0.42 -1.87 5.26
C TYR A 98 -0.55 -0.67 5.24
N GLN A 99 -1.37 -0.54 4.19
CA GLN A 99 -2.36 0.55 4.03
C GLN A 99 -3.49 0.50 5.07
#